data_AF-A0A7W5FX12-F1
#
_entry.id   AF-A0A7W5FX12-F1
#
_cell.length_a   1.000
_cell.length_b   1.000
_cell.length_c   1.000
_cell.angle_alpha   90.00
_cell.angle_beta   90.00
_cell.angle_gamma   90.00
#
_symmetry.space_group_name_H-M   'P 1'
#
loop_
_entity.id
_entity.type
_entity.pdbx_description
1 polymer ?
#
loop_
_entity_poly.entity_id
_entity_poly.type
_entity_poly.pdbx_seq_one_letter_code
_entity_poly.pdbx_strand_id
1 'polypeptide(L)'
;MEFDTKAVRELIEVWKRNSDLQAPMSDELKIIMMAGRRKLLDTHLDVAAVLKQVLAQMTPVDNAEELELTKAAVSEFYTWAQNGLIEIERLARFE
;
A
#
# COMPACT_ATOMS: atom_id res chain seq x y z
N MET A 1 -1.95 7.15 23.45
CA MET A 1 -1.25 7.04 22.16
C MET A 1 -2.22 7.52 21.11
N GLU A 2 -1.90 8.62 20.44
CA GLU A 2 -2.72 9.15 19.35
C GLU A 2 -2.40 8.39 18.05
N PHE A 3 -3.41 8.21 17.21
CA PHE A 3 -3.24 7.56 15.92
C PHE A 3 -2.92 8.62 14.86
N ASP A 4 -1.72 8.59 14.31
CA ASP A 4 -1.26 9.56 13.33
C ASP A 4 -1.73 9.19 11.92
N THR A 5 -2.85 9.79 11.51
CA THR A 5 -3.46 9.58 10.19
C THR A 5 -2.56 10.03 9.04
N LYS A 6 -1.72 11.05 9.26
CA LYS A 6 -0.79 11.58 8.26
C LYS A 6 0.38 10.62 8.04
N ALA A 7 0.98 10.12 9.11
CA ALA A 7 2.06 9.14 9.03
C ALA A 7 1.64 7.89 8.25
N VAL A 8 0.40 7.42 8.41
CA VAL A 8 -0.14 6.29 7.63
C VAL A 8 -0.15 6.59 6.13
N ARG A 9 -0.60 7.77 5.73
CA ARG A 9 -0.63 8.16 4.29
C ARG A 9 0.77 8.29 3.72
N GLU A 10 1.70 8.90 4.46
CA GLU A 10 3.10 9.01 4.04
C GLU A 10 3.76 7.64 3.88
N LEU A 11 3.47 6.71 4.78
CA LEU A 11 3.98 5.33 4.72
C LEU A 11 3.47 4.59 3.48
N ILE A 12 2.18 4.72 3.16
CA ILE A 12 1.58 4.16 1.94
C ILE A 12 2.30 4.65 0.69
N GLU A 13 2.57 5.95 0.60
CA GLU A 13 3.25 6.53 -0.57
C GLU A 13 4.72 6.09 -0.67
N VAL A 14 5.41 5.90 0.46
CA VAL A 14 6.75 5.29 0.46
C VAL A 14 6.70 3.85 -0.05
N TRP A 15 5.75 3.05 0.42
CA TRP A 15 5.61 1.66 -0.02
C TRP A 15 5.30 1.53 -1.50
N LYS A 16 4.40 2.36 -2.04
CA LYS A 16 4.10 2.40 -3.48
C LYS A 16 5.36 2.76 -4.29
N ARG A 17 6.04 3.85 -3.94
CA ARG A 17 7.26 4.31 -4.64
C ARG A 17 8.37 3.26 -4.62
N ASN A 18 8.57 2.58 -3.50
CA ASN A 18 9.59 1.53 -3.41
C ASN A 18 9.22 0.31 -4.26
N SER A 19 7.95 -0.10 -4.24
CA SER A 19 7.45 -1.26 -5.00
C SER A 19 7.48 -1.02 -6.51
N ASP A 20 7.30 0.23 -6.94
CA ASP A 20 7.39 0.65 -8.35
C ASP A 20 8.80 1.16 -8.73
N LEU A 21 9.80 0.93 -7.87
CA LEU A 21 11.22 1.26 -8.12
C LEU A 21 11.49 2.74 -8.41
N GLN A 22 10.60 3.63 -7.99
CA GLN A 22 10.72 5.08 -8.17
C GLN A 22 11.69 5.71 -7.17
N ALA A 23 11.93 5.03 -6.04
CA ALA A 23 12.92 5.45 -5.07
C ALA A 23 14.35 5.16 -5.57
N PRO A 24 15.33 6.05 -5.31
CA PRO A 24 16.73 5.77 -5.60
C PRO A 24 17.21 4.51 -4.87
N MET A 25 17.68 3.52 -5.62
CA MET A 25 18.20 2.26 -5.09
C MET A 25 19.23 1.65 -6.04
N SER A 26 20.10 0.78 -5.51
CA SER A 26 21.07 0.03 -6.32
C SER A 26 20.37 -0.92 -7.28
N ASP A 27 21.02 -1.24 -8.40
CA ASP A 27 20.44 -2.16 -9.39
C ASP A 27 20.24 -3.57 -8.83
N GLU A 28 21.13 -4.02 -7.95
CA GLU A 28 20.96 -5.29 -7.22
C GLU A 28 19.67 -5.30 -6.40
N LEU A 29 19.38 -4.21 -5.68
CA LEU A 29 18.15 -4.09 -4.91
C LEU A 29 16.91 -4.02 -5.83
N LYS A 30 17.00 -3.35 -6.99
CA LYS A 30 15.90 -3.34 -7.99
C LYS A 30 15.58 -4.75 -8.46
N ILE A 31 16.60 -5.56 -8.79
CA ILE A 31 16.42 -6.94 -9.24
C ILE A 31 15.71 -7.77 -8.18
N ILE A 32 16.14 -7.66 -6.92
CA ILE A 32 15.50 -8.36 -5.78
C ILE A 32 14.04 -7.93 -5.63
N MET A 33 13.78 -6.62 -5.69
CA MET A 33 12.42 -6.06 -5.58
C MET A 33 11.52 -6.51 -6.73
N MET A 34 12.03 -6.56 -7.97
CA MET A 34 11.30 -7.06 -9.14
C MET A 34 10.96 -8.54 -9.00
N ALA A 35 11.93 -9.37 -8.63
CA ALA A 35 11.73 -10.80 -8.40
C ALA A 35 10.74 -11.08 -7.25
N GLY A 36 10.77 -10.22 -6.22
CA GLY A 36 9.88 -10.29 -5.06
C GLY A 36 8.55 -9.54 -5.22
N ARG A 37 8.27 -8.91 -6.36
CA ARG A 37 7.16 -7.94 -6.49
C ARG A 37 5.80 -8.54 -6.13
N ARG A 38 5.53 -9.78 -6.54
CA ARG A 38 4.28 -10.49 -6.18
C ARG A 38 4.11 -10.56 -4.65
N LYS A 39 5.13 -11.04 -3.94
CA LYS A 39 5.10 -11.20 -2.48
C LYS A 39 4.95 -9.84 -1.77
N LEU A 40 5.59 -8.79 -2.30
CA LEU A 40 5.42 -7.44 -1.77
C LEU A 40 3.98 -6.96 -1.90
N LEU A 41 3.36 -7.14 -3.08
CA LEU A 41 1.97 -6.73 -3.31
C LEU A 41 0.98 -7.55 -2.48
N ASP A 42 1.19 -8.86 -2.32
CA ASP A 42 0.38 -9.70 -1.41
C ASP A 42 0.47 -9.17 0.03
N THR A 43 1.68 -8.86 0.51
CA THR A 43 1.88 -8.29 1.85
C THR A 43 1.19 -6.93 2.02
N HIS A 44 1.30 -6.06 1.01
CA HIS A 44 0.63 -4.75 1.01
C HIS A 44 -0.89 -4.88 1.03
N LEU A 45 -1.44 -5.86 0.31
CA LEU A 45 -2.87 -6.13 0.29
C LEU A 45 -3.38 -6.53 1.68
N ASP A 46 -2.67 -7.44 2.36
CA ASP A 46 -2.99 -7.88 3.72
C ASP A 46 -2.94 -6.72 4.72
N VAL A 47 -1.86 -5.93 4.68
CA VAL A 47 -1.71 -4.75 5.55
C VAL A 47 -2.80 -3.72 5.28
N ALA A 48 -3.13 -3.44 4.02
CA ALA A 48 -4.20 -2.52 3.67
C ALA A 48 -5.57 -3.02 4.18
N ALA A 49 -5.84 -4.33 4.11
CA ALA A 49 -7.06 -4.92 4.65
C ALA A 49 -7.16 -4.72 6.17
N VAL A 50 -6.08 -4.94 6.91
CA VAL A 50 -6.01 -4.69 8.36
C VAL A 50 -6.24 -3.22 8.67
N LEU A 51 -5.56 -2.30 7.96
CA LEU A 51 -5.74 -0.86 8.15
C LEU A 51 -7.17 -0.41 7.89
N LYS A 52 -7.85 -0.95 6.87
CA LYS A 52 -9.27 -0.66 6.60
C LYS A 52 -10.16 -1.07 7.78
N GLN A 53 -9.92 -2.25 8.35
CA GLN A 53 -10.69 -2.72 9.51
C GLN A 53 -10.47 -1.84 10.74
N VAL A 54 -9.22 -1.45 11.02
CA VAL A 54 -8.88 -0.57 12.13
C VAL A 54 -9.55 0.80 11.94
N LEU A 55 -9.35 1.44 10.79
CA LEU A 55 -9.88 2.78 10.51
C LEU A 55 -11.41 2.83 10.47
N ALA A 56 -12.08 1.74 10.06
CA ALA A 56 -13.54 1.66 10.07
C ALA A 56 -14.13 1.76 11.49
N GLN A 57 -13.38 1.33 12.51
CA GLN A 57 -13.79 1.38 13.92
C GLN A 57 -13.41 2.71 14.60
N MET A 58 -12.68 3.59 13.91
CA MET A 58 -12.23 4.86 14.48
C MET A 58 -13.29 5.95 14.31
N THR A 59 -13.42 6.76 15.36
CA THR A 59 -14.21 7.99 15.37
C THR A 59 -13.26 9.18 15.51
N PRO A 60 -13.45 10.26 14.74
CA PRO A 60 -12.56 11.41 14.84
C PRO A 60 -12.82 12.16 16.15
N VAL A 61 -11.73 12.54 16.84
CA VAL A 61 -11.81 13.35 18.07
C VAL A 61 -11.83 14.84 17.72
N ASP A 62 -10.98 15.28 16.79
CA ASP A 62 -10.84 16.70 16.42
C ASP A 62 -11.09 16.98 14.93
N ASN A 63 -10.61 16.11 14.04
CA ASN A 63 -10.63 16.35 12.60
C ASN A 63 -11.19 15.12 11.84
N ALA A 64 -12.47 15.19 11.49
CA ALA A 64 -13.16 14.16 10.74
C ALA A 64 -12.66 14.02 9.29
N GLU A 65 -12.30 15.14 8.66
CA GLU A 65 -11.81 15.16 7.28
C GLU A 65 -10.49 14.38 7.15
N GLU A 66 -9.57 14.59 8.07
CA GLU A 66 -8.28 13.87 8.11
C GLU A 66 -8.43 12.35 8.22
N LEU A 67 -9.39 11.88 9.02
CA LEU A 67 -9.68 10.45 9.13
C LEU A 67 -10.28 9.89 7.83
N GLU A 68 -11.22 10.60 7.22
CA GLU A 68 -11.84 10.18 5.95
C GLU A 68 -10.83 10.18 4.80
N LEU A 69 -9.93 11.17 4.73
CA LEU A 69 -8.82 11.18 3.77
C LEU A 69 -7.91 9.97 3.94
N THR A 70 -7.60 9.56 5.18
CA THR A 70 -6.80 8.35 5.41
C THR A 70 -7.56 7.07 5.05
N LYS A 71 -8.87 6.98 5.33
CA LYS A 71 -9.71 5.85 4.89
C LYS A 71 -9.72 5.72 3.36
N ALA A 72 -9.83 6.85 2.65
CA ALA A 72 -9.76 6.89 1.20
C ALA A 72 -8.39 6.42 0.70
N ALA A 73 -7.30 6.98 1.22
CA ALA A 73 -5.93 6.61 0.83
C ALA A 73 -5.62 5.11 1.05
N VAL A 74 -6.08 4.52 2.17
CA VAL A 74 -5.91 3.08 2.43
C VAL A 74 -6.75 2.24 1.48
N SER A 75 -7.96 2.70 1.11
CA SER A 75 -8.81 1.99 0.14
C SER A 75 -8.23 2.04 -1.27
N GLU A 76 -7.64 3.16 -1.67
CA GLU A 76 -6.89 3.28 -2.92
C GLU A 76 -5.65 2.39 -2.90
N PHE A 77 -4.91 2.34 -1.79
CA PHE A 77 -3.75 1.46 -1.63
C PHE A 77 -4.10 -0.02 -1.75
N TYR A 78 -5.20 -0.45 -1.11
CA TYR A 78 -5.73 -1.81 -1.26
C TYR A 78 -6.02 -2.14 -2.73
N THR A 79 -6.69 -1.21 -3.42
CA THR A 79 -7.06 -1.38 -4.84
C THR A 79 -5.82 -1.43 -5.73
N TRP A 80 -4.83 -0.57 -5.46
CA TRP A 80 -3.55 -0.56 -6.16
C TRP A 80 -2.81 -1.90 -6.01
N ALA A 81 -2.72 -2.44 -4.79
CA ALA A 81 -2.05 -3.72 -4.53
C ALA A 81 -2.78 -4.88 -5.24
N GLN A 82 -4.11 -4.92 -5.14
CA GLN A 82 -4.95 -5.91 -5.80
C GLN A 82 -4.78 -5.87 -7.33
N ASN A 83 -4.82 -4.68 -7.95
CA ASN A 83 -4.63 -4.53 -9.38
C ASN A 83 -3.23 -4.95 -9.83
N GLY A 84 -2.20 -4.62 -9.04
CA GLY A 84 -0.83 -5.06 -9.31
C GLY A 84 -0.67 -6.59 -9.32
N LEU A 85 -1.38 -7.30 -8.43
CA LEU A 85 -1.39 -8.76 -8.42
C LEU A 85 -2.10 -9.33 -9.64
N ILE A 86 -3.29 -8.80 -9.98
CA ILE A 86 -4.04 -9.20 -11.18
C ILE A 86 -3.18 -9.03 -12.44
N GLU A 87 -2.43 -7.94 -12.54
CA GLU A 87 -1.52 -7.70 -13.66
C GLU A 87 -0.41 -8.74 -13.75
N ILE A 88 0.25 -9.06 -12.62
CA ILE A 88 1.28 -10.11 -12.57
C ILE A 88 0.70 -11.45 -13.01
N GLU A 89 -0.48 -11.80 -12.49
CA GLU A 89 -1.14 -13.06 -12.84
C GLU A 89 -1.56 -13.12 -14.31
N ARG A 90 -1.96 -11.98 -14.89
CA ARG A 90 -2.24 -11.88 -16.31
C ARG A 90 -0.98 -12.15 -17.12
N LEU A 91 0.15 -11.51 -16.78
CA LEU A 91 1.41 -11.68 -17.50
C LEU A 91 1.93 -13.12 -17.43
N ALA A 92 1.85 -13.75 -16.25
CA ALA A 92 2.29 -15.14 -16.07
C ALA A 92 1.47 -16.18 -16.85
N ARG A 93 0.29 -15.82 -17.39
CA ARG A 93 -0.52 -16.70 -18.25
C ARG A 93 -0.17 -16.59 -19.74
N PHE A 94 0.69 -15.64 -20.11
CA PHE A 94 1.17 -15.44 -21.48
C PHE A 94 2.64 -15.88 -21.67
N GLU A 95 3.25 -16.47 -20.64
CA GLU A 95 4.52 -17.21 -20.68
C GLU A 95 4.27 -18.71 -20.87
#